data_AF-A0A2Z3GUT1-F1
#
_entry.id   AF-A0A2Z3GUT1-F1
#
_cell.length_a   1.000
_cell.length_b   1.000
_cell.length_c   1.000
_cell.angle_alpha   90.00
_cell.angle_beta   90.00
_cell.angle_gamma   90.00
#
_symmetry.space_group_name_H-M   'P 1'
#
loop_
_entity.id
_entity.type
_entity.pdbx_description
1 polymer ?
#
loop_
_entity_poly.entity_id
_entity_poly.type
_entity_poly.pdbx_seq_one_letter_code
_entity_poly.pdbx_strand_id
1 'polypeptide(L)'
;MSAEEKKPEEAPDGAAVFPLIPAELGVHPLLLAAIHSYVFLEGSEPGVLNPAVAEEAMHYLVSYMQRLDGPDLRRVREDMAALVGFAREEKWPKQHVRFLQEFLKENEIGL
;
A
#
# COMPACT_ATOMS: atom_id res chain seq x y z
N MET A 1 -31.22 7.44 20.75
CA MET A 1 -30.07 6.60 21.18
C MET A 1 -28.91 7.03 20.31
N SER A 2 -27.99 7.83 20.86
CA SER A 2 -26.79 8.22 20.14
C SER A 2 -25.88 7.00 20.09
N ALA A 3 -25.51 6.56 18.90
CA ALA A 3 -24.42 5.61 18.75
C ALA A 3 -23.17 6.29 19.32
N GLU A 4 -22.68 5.81 20.46
CA GLU A 4 -21.31 6.11 20.86
C GLU A 4 -20.42 5.67 19.70
N GLU A 5 -19.76 6.63 19.05
CA GLU A 5 -18.62 6.36 18.20
C GLU A 5 -17.60 5.62 19.07
N LYS A 6 -17.55 4.30 18.92
CA LYS A 6 -16.41 3.52 19.41
C LYS A 6 -15.18 4.15 18.77
N LYS A 7 -14.33 4.78 19.59
CA LYS A 7 -12.98 5.13 19.16
C LYS A 7 -12.39 3.88 18.50
N PRO A 8 -11.81 3.98 17.29
CA PRO A 8 -11.16 2.84 16.69
C PRO A 8 -10.11 2.33 17.69
N GLU A 9 -10.20 1.05 18.03
CA GLU A 9 -9.16 0.39 18.83
C GLU A 9 -7.83 0.60 18.10
N GLU A 10 -6.80 1.02 18.82
CA GLU A 10 -5.46 1.16 18.27
C GLU A 10 -5.03 -0.18 17.68
N ALA A 11 -4.37 -0.15 16.52
CA ALA A 11 -3.85 -1.37 15.91
C ALA A 11 -2.88 -2.05 16.90
N PRO A 12 -2.86 -3.40 16.96
CA PRO A 12 -1.96 -4.09 17.87
C PRO A 12 -0.49 -3.76 17.55
N ASP A 13 0.35 -3.79 18.59
CA ASP A 13 1.79 -3.67 18.43
C ASP A 13 2.32 -4.70 17.40
N GLY A 14 3.21 -4.26 16.52
CA GLY A 14 3.73 -5.08 15.41
C GLY A 14 2.89 -5.07 14.14
N ALA A 15 1.75 -4.35 14.11
CA ALA A 15 1.00 -4.14 12.87
C ALA A 15 1.71 -3.10 11.98
N ALA A 16 1.97 -3.45 10.72
CA ALA A 16 2.48 -2.48 9.77
C ALA A 16 1.39 -1.51 9.34
N VAL A 17 1.71 -0.21 9.37
CA VAL A 17 0.77 0.85 9.03
C VAL A 17 1.32 1.65 7.85
N PHE A 18 0.53 1.73 6.78
CA PHE A 18 0.74 2.73 5.74
C PHE A 18 -0.10 3.97 6.09
N PRO A 19 0.46 5.19 6.06
CA PRO A 19 -0.31 6.37 6.44
C PRO A 19 -1.44 6.63 5.44
N LEU A 20 -2.49 7.29 5.91
CA LEU A 20 -3.54 7.80 5.03
C LEU A 20 -2.95 8.87 4.11
N ILE A 21 -3.15 8.70 2.81
CA ILE A 21 -2.66 9.65 1.80
C ILE A 21 -3.74 10.72 1.57
N PRO A 22 -3.39 12.02 1.57
CA PRO A 22 -4.34 13.10 1.29
C PRO A 22 -5.01 12.94 -0.08
N ALA A 23 -6.32 13.18 -0.15
CA ALA A 23 -7.08 13.05 -1.39
C ALA A 23 -6.61 14.04 -2.47
N GLU A 24 -6.06 15.18 -2.05
CA GLU A 24 -5.55 16.25 -2.89
C GLU A 24 -4.33 15.82 -3.71
N LEU A 25 -3.64 14.74 -3.32
CA LEU A 25 -2.54 14.17 -4.10
C LEU A 25 -3.04 13.54 -5.42
N GLY A 26 -4.33 13.21 -5.50
CA GLY A 26 -4.96 12.73 -6.75
C GLY A 26 -4.58 11.30 -7.16
N VAL A 27 -3.95 10.53 -6.28
CA VAL A 27 -3.62 9.11 -6.50
C VAL A 27 -4.90 8.28 -6.51
N HIS A 28 -5.02 7.33 -7.44
CA HIS A 28 -6.23 6.53 -7.57
C HIS A 28 -6.54 5.74 -6.28
N PRO A 29 -7.76 5.84 -5.71
CA PRO A 29 -8.09 5.22 -4.42
C PRO A 29 -7.90 3.69 -4.39
N LEU A 30 -8.15 2.98 -5.49
CA LEU A 30 -7.91 1.54 -5.56
C LEU A 30 -6.42 1.18 -5.51
N LEU A 31 -5.53 2.02 -6.07
CA LEU A 31 -4.10 1.80 -5.93
C LEU A 31 -3.67 2.03 -4.47
N LEU A 32 -4.16 3.10 -3.84
CA LEU A 32 -3.91 3.36 -2.43
C LEU A 32 -4.35 2.20 -1.54
N ALA A 33 -5.56 1.66 -1.79
CA ALA A 33 -6.07 0.51 -1.05
C ALA A 33 -5.19 -0.75 -1.26
N ALA A 34 -4.72 -0.99 -2.49
CA ALA A 34 -3.82 -2.09 -2.79
C ALA A 34 -2.46 -1.95 -2.09
N ILE A 35 -1.82 -0.77 -2.15
CA ILE A 35 -0.55 -0.50 -1.46
C ILE A 35 -0.71 -0.60 0.05
N HIS A 36 -1.79 -0.04 0.61
CA HIS A 36 -2.05 -0.10 2.04
C HIS A 36 -2.23 -1.56 2.51
N SER A 37 -2.94 -2.37 1.73
CA SER A 37 -3.11 -3.79 2.00
C SER A 37 -1.79 -4.55 1.90
N TYR A 38 -1.01 -4.31 0.84
CA TYR A 38 0.29 -4.93 0.63
C TYR A 38 1.25 -4.66 1.81
N VAL A 39 1.38 -3.39 2.23
CA VAL A 39 2.23 -3.01 3.37
C VAL A 39 1.79 -3.70 4.66
N PHE A 40 0.48 -3.80 4.90
CA PHE A 40 -0.04 -4.49 6.07
C PHE A 40 0.27 -6.00 6.03
N LEU A 41 0.03 -6.64 4.88
CA LEU A 41 0.23 -8.08 4.71
C LEU A 41 1.71 -8.47 4.83
N GLU A 42 2.61 -7.73 4.17
CA GLU A 42 4.05 -8.03 4.15
C GLU A 42 4.76 -7.58 5.43
N GLY A 43 4.36 -6.44 6.00
CA GLY A 43 5.09 -5.79 7.08
C GLY A 43 4.66 -6.17 8.49
N SER A 44 3.48 -6.78 8.67
CA SER A 44 2.98 -7.11 10.01
C SER A 44 3.69 -8.32 10.61
N GLU A 45 3.97 -8.26 11.90
CA GLU A 45 4.65 -9.33 12.61
C GLU A 45 3.78 -10.60 12.72
N PRO A 46 4.38 -11.81 12.84
CA PRO A 46 3.65 -13.07 12.97
C PRO A 46 2.66 -13.14 14.14
N GLY A 47 2.87 -12.32 15.17
CA GLY A 47 1.95 -12.19 16.31
C GLY A 47 0.64 -11.44 15.97
N VAL A 48 0.64 -10.66 14.90
CA VAL A 48 -0.50 -9.88 14.40
C VAL A 48 -1.22 -10.61 13.27
N LEU A 49 -0.46 -11.15 12.31
CA LEU A 49 -0.99 -11.81 11.13
C LEU A 49 -0.23 -13.11 10.84
N ASN A 50 -0.96 -14.18 10.54
CA ASN A 50 -0.34 -15.44 10.12
C ASN A 50 0.43 -15.23 8.79
N PRO A 51 1.76 -15.45 8.76
CA PRO A 51 2.56 -15.16 7.57
C PRO A 51 2.13 -15.96 6.32
N ALA A 52 1.73 -17.22 6.47
CA ALA A 52 1.32 -18.05 5.35
C ALA A 52 0.00 -17.57 4.73
N VAL A 53 -0.91 -17.03 5.55
CA VAL A 53 -2.16 -16.43 5.06
C VAL A 53 -1.89 -15.09 4.38
N ALA A 54 -0.95 -14.31 4.93
CA ALA A 54 -0.55 -13.04 4.35
C ALA A 54 0.08 -13.20 2.97
N GLU A 55 0.99 -14.17 2.84
CA GLU A 55 1.67 -14.50 1.59
C GLU A 55 0.69 -14.91 0.48
N GLU A 56 -0.27 -15.80 0.78
CA GLU A 56 -1.29 -16.23 -0.19
C GLU A 56 -2.15 -15.04 -0.66
N ALA A 57 -2.59 -14.18 0.27
CA ALA A 57 -3.40 -13.00 -0.08
C ALA A 57 -2.60 -11.98 -0.92
N MET A 58 -1.35 -11.74 -0.55
CA MET A 58 -0.44 -10.86 -1.28
C MET A 58 -0.17 -11.39 -2.68
N HIS A 59 0.02 -12.69 -2.85
CA HIS A 59 0.24 -13.31 -4.15
C HIS A 59 -0.92 -13.06 -5.11
N TYR A 60 -2.18 -13.21 -4.67
CA TYR A 60 -3.34 -12.86 -5.52
C TYR A 60 -3.44 -11.37 -5.81
N LEU A 61 -3.20 -10.52 -4.80
CA LEU A 61 -3.21 -9.06 -4.97
C LEU A 61 -2.23 -8.66 -6.07
N VAL A 62 -0.98 -9.11 -5.99
CA VAL A 62 0.06 -8.86 -7.00
C VAL A 62 -0.34 -9.45 -8.34
N SER A 63 -0.83 -10.69 -8.38
CA SER A 63 -1.29 -11.36 -9.62
C SER A 63 -2.39 -10.59 -10.35
N TYR A 64 -3.27 -9.88 -9.62
CA TYR A 64 -4.26 -9.01 -10.25
C TYR A 64 -3.67 -7.70 -10.74
N MET A 65 -2.75 -7.09 -9.98
CA MET A 65 -2.05 -5.88 -10.42
C MET A 65 -1.18 -6.13 -11.66
N GLN A 66 -0.57 -7.31 -11.78
CA GLN A 66 0.20 -7.71 -12.95
C GLN A 66 -0.63 -7.78 -14.25
N ARG A 67 -1.97 -7.82 -14.17
CA ARG A 67 -2.86 -7.77 -15.35
C ARG A 67 -3.09 -6.36 -15.88
N LEU A 68 -2.61 -5.33 -15.18
CA LEU A 68 -2.73 -3.95 -15.63
C LEU A 68 -1.92 -3.75 -16.90
N ASP A 69 -2.56 -3.17 -17.91
CA ASP A 69 -1.92 -2.80 -19.17
C ASP A 69 -2.41 -1.42 -19.65
N GLY A 70 -1.92 -1.00 -20.82
CA GLY A 70 -2.48 0.14 -21.54
C GLY A 70 -2.60 1.43 -20.71
N PRO A 71 -3.76 2.11 -20.75
CA PRO A 71 -4.01 3.32 -19.96
C PRO A 71 -3.94 3.12 -18.44
N ASP A 72 -4.40 1.98 -17.93
CA ASP A 72 -4.47 1.73 -16.48
C ASP A 72 -3.07 1.56 -15.89
N LEU A 73 -2.19 0.81 -16.58
CA LEU A 73 -0.79 0.69 -16.18
C LEU A 73 -0.04 2.03 -16.23
N ARG A 74 -0.30 2.85 -17.26
CA ARG A 74 0.28 4.20 -17.32
C ARG A 74 -0.16 5.04 -16.12
N ARG A 75 -1.47 5.00 -15.80
CA ARG A 75 -2.00 5.73 -14.66
C ARG A 75 -1.37 5.29 -13.35
N VAL A 76 -1.24 3.98 -13.12
CA VAL A 76 -0.58 3.46 -11.91
C VAL A 76 0.87 3.91 -11.80
N ARG A 77 1.62 3.98 -12.90
CA ARG A 77 3.01 4.50 -12.89
C ARG A 77 3.08 5.98 -12.51
N GLU A 78 2.19 6.80 -13.06
CA GLU A 78 2.09 8.23 -12.73
C GLU A 78 1.72 8.43 -11.25
N ASP A 79 0.75 7.67 -10.77
CA ASP A 79 0.28 7.68 -9.38
C ASP A 79 1.38 7.23 -8.40
N MET A 80 2.15 6.17 -8.73
CA MET A 80 3.30 5.75 -7.93
C MET A 80 4.40 6.82 -7.90
N ALA A 81 4.63 7.53 -9.01
CA ALA A 81 5.59 8.64 -9.06
C ALA A 81 5.13 9.81 -8.17
N ALA A 82 3.83 10.14 -8.17
CA ALA A 82 3.25 11.14 -7.28
C ALA A 82 3.41 10.75 -5.80
N LEU A 83 3.16 9.48 -5.45
CA LEU A 83 3.40 8.96 -4.10
C LEU A 83 4.86 9.08 -3.65
N VAL A 84 5.81 8.77 -4.54
CA VAL A 84 7.25 8.93 -4.25
C VAL A 84 7.60 10.41 -4.03
N GLY A 85 7.05 11.32 -4.83
CA GLY A 85 7.22 12.76 -4.67
C GLY A 85 6.73 13.23 -3.31
N PHE A 86 5.49 12.89 -2.97
CA PHE A 86 4.87 13.20 -1.69
C PHE A 86 5.69 12.64 -0.50
N ALA A 87 6.05 11.35 -0.53
CA ALA A 87 6.84 10.74 0.54
C ALA A 87 8.18 11.44 0.78
N ARG A 88 8.82 11.96 -0.29
CA ARG A 88 10.06 12.74 -0.17
C ARG A 88 9.82 14.12 0.45
N GLU A 89 8.76 14.80 0.05
CA GLU A 89 8.37 16.12 0.58
C GLU A 89 8.03 16.02 2.07
N GLU A 90 7.30 14.98 2.46
CA GLU A 90 6.97 14.63 3.84
C GLU A 90 8.14 14.01 4.62
N LYS A 91 9.33 13.93 3.99
CA LYS A 91 10.58 13.44 4.60
C LYS A 91 10.46 12.04 5.21
N TRP A 92 9.73 11.15 4.54
CA TRP A 92 9.64 9.76 4.96
C TRP A 92 11.04 9.10 4.99
N PRO A 93 11.22 8.05 5.80
CA PRO A 93 12.45 7.27 5.80
C PRO A 93 12.85 6.83 4.39
N LYS A 94 14.16 6.90 4.08
CA LYS A 94 14.68 6.55 2.75
C LYS A 94 14.27 5.15 2.28
N GLN A 95 14.17 4.20 3.21
CA GLN A 95 13.74 2.85 2.93
C GLN A 95 12.27 2.79 2.45
N HIS A 96 11.36 3.63 2.98
CA HIS A 96 9.96 3.67 2.55
C HIS A 96 9.83 4.34 1.17
N VAL A 97 10.61 5.40 0.93
CA VAL A 97 10.69 6.02 -0.39
C VAL A 97 11.20 5.01 -1.43
N ARG A 98 12.24 4.25 -1.07
CA ARG A 98 12.82 3.21 -1.93
C ARG A 98 11.80 2.11 -2.23
N PHE A 99 11.07 1.64 -1.23
CA PHE A 99 9.97 0.69 -1.40
C PHE A 99 8.98 1.18 -2.47
N LEU A 100 8.48 2.41 -2.38
CA LEU A 100 7.55 2.96 -3.37
C LEU A 100 8.15 3.05 -4.78
N GLN A 101 9.44 3.37 -4.88
CA GLN A 101 10.14 3.45 -6.17
C GLN A 101 10.34 2.08 -6.84
N GLU A 102 10.57 1.05 -6.03
CA GLU A 102 10.88 -0.30 -6.51
C GLU A 102 9.63 -1.19 -6.60
N PHE A 103 8.52 -0.82 -5.94
CA PHE A 103 7.31 -1.63 -5.79
C PHE A 103 6.83 -2.30 -7.08
N LEU A 104 6.62 -1.54 -8.15
CA LEU A 104 6.13 -2.09 -9.42
C LEU A 104 7.14 -3.05 -10.05
N LYS A 105 8.43 -2.75 -9.93
CA LYS A 105 9.51 -3.56 -10.51
C LYS A 105 9.68 -4.88 -9.77
N GLU A 106 9.76 -4.83 -8.44
CA GLU A 106 9.97 -6.03 -7.60
C GLU A 106 8.76 -6.98 -7.67
N ASN A 107 7.57 -6.44 -7.94
CA ASN A 107 6.35 -7.25 -8.16
C ASN A 107 6.06 -7.55 -9.63
N GLU A 108 6.98 -7.23 -10.56
CA GLU A 108 6.85 -7.52 -11.99
C GLU A 108 5.57 -6.92 -12.64
N ILE A 109 5.07 -5.81 -12.11
CA ILE A 109 3.85 -5.15 -12.59
C ILE A 109 4.17 -4.31 -13.84
N GLY A 110 3.67 -4.78 -14.98
CA GLY A 110 3.81 -4.08 -16.27
C GLY A 110 5.18 -4.27 -16.94
N LEU A 111 5.86 -5.39 -16.65
CA LEU A 111 7.02 -5.87 -17.41
C LEU A 111 6.61 -6.50 -18.75
#